data_AF-A0A2V7U9S1-F1
#
_entry.id   AF-A0A2V7U9S1-F1
#
_cell.length_a   1.000
_cell.length_b   1.000
_cell.length_c   1.000
_cell.angle_alpha   90.00
_cell.angle_beta   90.00
_cell.angle_gamma   90.00
#
_symmetry.space_group_name_H-M   'P 1'
#
loop_
_entity.id
_entity.type
_entity.pdbx_description
1 polymer ?
#
loop_
_entity_poly.entity_id
_entity_poly.type
_entity_poly.pdbx_seq_one_letter_code
_entity_poly.pdbx_strand_id
1 'polypeptide(L)'
;ESLTWETKSIGQGGPTPIGKGIKTYSPAKDIVVRDGPPEREGEPSWVKSLVLDENFAIGASVHREQPLTGFGLMVFRRGDRDGFSWEWFDKVSGFTFAKLQGNGRVVIQVKRQGEAEELKSVEFLEDVTLRYLDDMSKPPGTVTHEVLIKKGSILAVAP
;
A
#
# COMPACT_ATOMS: atom_id res chain seq x y z
N GLU A 1 -5.63 -13.72 6.34
CA GLU A 1 -4.35 -13.13 5.90
C GLU A 1 -3.59 -12.58 7.09
N SER A 2 -2.28 -12.36 6.95
CA SER A 2 -1.46 -11.72 7.97
C SER A 2 -0.48 -10.71 7.38
N LEU A 3 -0.26 -9.62 8.12
CA LEU A 3 0.67 -8.56 7.74
C LEU A 3 1.54 -8.21 8.94
N THR A 4 2.85 -8.43 8.80
CA THR A 4 3.85 -8.10 9.83
C THR A 4 4.49 -6.78 9.47
N TRP A 5 4.51 -5.85 10.41
CA TRP A 5 4.92 -4.48 10.15
C TRP A 5 5.74 -3.87 11.29
N GLU A 6 6.56 -2.88 10.94
CA GLU A 6 7.27 -2.00 11.85
C GLU A 6 7.11 -0.56 11.35
N THR A 7 6.96 0.39 12.27
CA THR A 7 6.90 1.82 11.95
C THR A 7 8.00 2.58 12.68
N LYS A 8 8.53 3.60 12.00
CA LYS A 8 9.50 4.53 12.58
C LYS A 8 9.24 5.95 12.09
N SER A 9 9.52 6.93 12.94
CA SER A 9 9.59 8.33 12.55
C SER A 9 11.01 8.65 12.08
N ILE A 10 11.12 9.55 11.10
CA ILE A 10 12.37 10.04 10.51
C ILE A 10 12.50 11.50 10.94
N GLY A 11 13.38 11.75 11.91
CA GLY A 11 13.66 13.09 12.44
C GLY A 11 15.15 13.42 12.41
N GLN A 12 15.51 14.60 12.91
CA GLN A 12 16.90 15.07 12.92
C GLN A 12 17.85 14.19 13.76
N GLY A 13 17.32 13.47 14.76
CA GLY A 13 18.08 12.50 15.56
C GLY A 13 18.23 11.12 14.92
N GLY A 14 17.78 10.95 13.67
CA GLY A 14 17.73 9.67 12.98
C GLY A 14 16.40 8.93 13.16
N PRO A 15 16.31 7.68 12.65
CA PRO A 15 15.08 6.92 12.70
C PRO A 15 14.74 6.46 14.13
N THR A 16 13.53 6.78 14.61
CA THR A 16 13.03 6.37 15.93
C THR A 16 11.89 5.36 15.77
N PRO A 17 11.97 4.14 16.30
CA PRO A 17 10.86 3.18 16.27
C PRO A 17 9.63 3.74 16.98
N ILE A 18 8.47 3.63 16.37
CA ILE A 18 7.19 4.09 16.95
C ILE A 18 6.17 2.95 17.09
N GLY A 19 6.34 1.83 16.40
CA GLY A 19 5.41 0.71 16.51
C GLY A 19 5.89 -0.53 15.77
N LYS A 20 5.32 -1.68 16.12
CA LYS A 20 5.47 -2.94 15.38
C LYS A 20 4.36 -3.91 15.74
N GLY A 21 4.03 -4.83 14.85
CA GLY A 21 3.03 -5.85 15.13
C GLY A 21 2.82 -6.86 14.02
N ILE A 22 1.95 -7.82 14.31
CA ILE A 22 1.42 -8.77 13.33
C ILE A 22 -0.09 -8.60 13.33
N LYS A 23 -0.64 -8.13 12.20
CA LYS A 23 -2.09 -8.02 11.99
C LYS A 23 -2.59 -9.27 11.31
N THR A 24 -3.26 -10.15 12.05
CA THR A 24 -4.06 -11.23 11.44
C THR A 24 -5.46 -10.71 11.17
N TYR A 25 -5.96 -10.88 9.95
CA TYR A 25 -7.22 -10.28 9.52
C TYR A 25 -7.98 -11.12 8.48
N SER A 26 -9.27 -10.83 8.35
CA SER A 26 -10.18 -11.35 7.34
C SER A 26 -10.50 -10.26 6.32
N PRO A 27 -10.12 -10.39 5.04
CA PRO A 27 -10.34 -9.35 4.05
C PRO A 27 -11.81 -8.91 3.94
N ALA A 28 -12.75 -9.86 4.04
CA ALA A 28 -14.19 -9.62 4.01
C ALA A 28 -14.72 -8.72 5.14
N LYS A 29 -13.99 -8.62 6.25
CA LYS A 29 -14.42 -7.89 7.46
C LYS A 29 -13.59 -6.64 7.72
N ASP A 30 -12.29 -6.73 7.46
CA ASP A 30 -11.30 -5.77 7.96
C ASP A 30 -10.80 -4.81 6.88
N ILE A 31 -11.06 -5.08 5.60
CA ILE A 31 -10.74 -4.14 4.52
C ILE A 31 -11.82 -3.06 4.45
N VAL A 32 -11.38 -1.82 4.65
CA VAL A 32 -12.19 -0.62 4.44
C VAL A 32 -12.12 -0.23 2.98
N VAL A 33 -13.27 -0.21 2.30
CA VAL A 33 -13.42 0.24 0.91
C VAL A 33 -14.03 1.63 0.90
N ARG A 34 -13.44 2.53 0.12
CA ARG A 34 -13.96 3.87 -0.15
C ARG A 34 -13.93 4.11 -1.66
N ASP A 35 -14.85 4.92 -2.16
CA ASP A 35 -14.79 5.37 -3.54
C ASP A 35 -13.52 6.20 -3.75
N GLY A 36 -12.80 5.92 -4.84
CA GLY A 36 -11.66 6.68 -5.27
C GLY A 36 -12.06 7.70 -6.34
N PRO A 37 -11.20 8.70 -6.63
CA PRO A 37 -11.36 9.51 -7.82
C PRO A 37 -11.20 8.61 -9.06
N PRO A 38 -12.07 8.72 -10.08
CA PRO A 38 -11.96 7.90 -11.28
C PRO A 38 -10.60 8.11 -11.93
N GLU A 39 -9.90 7.01 -12.27
CA GLU A 39 -8.58 7.10 -12.91
C GLU A 39 -8.71 7.48 -14.39
N ARG A 40 -9.83 7.08 -15.01
CA ARG A 40 -10.29 7.48 -16.34
C ARG A 40 -11.76 7.87 -16.27
N GLU A 41 -12.18 8.79 -17.13
CA GLU A 41 -13.56 9.28 -17.15
C GLU A 41 -14.56 8.12 -17.27
N GLY A 42 -15.40 7.95 -16.24
CA GLY A 42 -16.42 6.91 -16.19
C GLY A 42 -15.98 5.54 -15.64
N GLU A 43 -14.70 5.33 -15.33
CA GLU A 43 -14.23 4.07 -14.74
C GLU A 43 -14.21 4.13 -13.20
N PRO A 44 -14.88 3.20 -12.51
CA PRO A 44 -14.89 3.18 -11.06
C PRO A 44 -13.50 2.83 -10.52
N SER A 45 -13.08 3.58 -9.51
CA SER A 45 -11.90 3.28 -8.70
C SER A 45 -12.28 3.22 -7.23
N TRP A 46 -11.52 2.46 -6.46
CA TRP A 46 -11.70 2.28 -5.02
C TRP A 46 -10.38 2.44 -4.31
N VAL A 47 -10.40 3.08 -3.15
CA VAL A 47 -9.32 2.97 -2.17
C VAL A 47 -9.70 1.85 -1.21
N LYS A 48 -8.89 0.78 -1.20
CA LYS A 48 -9.08 -0.38 -0.32
C LYS A 48 -7.93 -0.45 0.67
N SER A 49 -8.23 -0.47 1.97
CA SER A 49 -7.21 -0.30 3.01
C SER A 49 -7.43 -1.19 4.24
N LEU A 50 -6.34 -1.59 4.88
CA LEU A 50 -6.29 -2.31 6.15
C LEU A 50 -5.75 -1.39 7.25
N VAL A 51 -6.48 -1.27 8.35
CA VAL A 51 -6.04 -0.50 9.52
C VAL A 51 -5.11 -1.33 10.41
N LEU A 52 -3.94 -0.78 10.69
CA LEU A 52 -2.96 -1.30 11.65
C LEU A 52 -3.21 -0.72 13.05
N ASP A 53 -2.52 -1.23 14.06
CA ASP A 53 -2.85 -0.92 15.46
C ASP A 53 -2.40 0.49 15.90
N GLU A 54 -1.39 1.09 15.25
CA GLU A 54 -0.75 2.36 15.66
C GLU A 54 -1.16 3.58 14.81
N ASN A 55 -2.45 3.72 14.52
CA ASN A 55 -3.02 4.79 13.66
C ASN A 55 -2.58 4.80 12.20
N PHE A 56 -1.77 3.83 11.76
CA PHE A 56 -1.44 3.65 10.36
C PHE A 56 -2.45 2.74 9.66
N ALA A 57 -2.67 2.95 8.37
CA ALA A 57 -3.34 2.01 7.49
C ALA A 57 -2.53 1.86 6.21
N ILE A 58 -2.62 0.71 5.57
CA ILE A 58 -2.01 0.45 4.28
C ILE A 58 -3.11 0.12 3.30
N GLY A 59 -3.06 0.69 2.10
CA GLY A 59 -4.04 0.40 1.07
C GLY A 59 -3.48 0.47 -0.33
N ALA A 60 -4.36 0.24 -1.29
CA ALA A 60 -4.09 0.39 -2.71
C ALA A 60 -5.24 1.17 -3.36
N SER A 61 -4.91 1.94 -4.40
CA SER A 61 -5.91 2.39 -5.35
C SER A 61 -6.16 1.23 -6.30
N VAL A 62 -7.41 0.80 -6.38
CA VAL A 62 -7.83 -0.38 -7.13
C VAL A 62 -8.86 0.05 -8.14
N HIS A 63 -8.59 -0.20 -9.40
CA HIS A 63 -9.52 -0.04 -10.50
C HIS A 63 -9.31 -1.22 -11.47
N ARG A 64 -10.08 -1.25 -12.55
CA ARG A 64 -10.01 -2.33 -13.53
C ARG A 64 -9.11 -1.91 -14.68
N GLU A 65 -8.08 -2.71 -14.96
CA GLU A 65 -7.11 -2.42 -16.04
C GLU A 65 -7.03 -3.56 -17.05
N GLN A 66 -6.66 -3.25 -18.29
CA GLN A 66 -6.47 -4.22 -19.37
C GLN A 66 -5.10 -4.06 -20.04
N PRO A 67 -4.08 -4.88 -19.69
CA PRO A 67 -3.88 -5.65 -18.45
C PRO A 67 -3.29 -4.79 -17.31
N LEU A 68 -3.28 -5.31 -16.08
CA LEU A 68 -2.65 -4.63 -14.94
C LEU A 68 -1.12 -4.62 -15.11
N THR A 69 -0.55 -3.41 -15.23
CA THR A 69 0.89 -3.20 -15.52
C THR A 69 1.63 -2.44 -14.43
N GLY A 70 0.91 -1.72 -13.57
CA GLY A 70 1.46 -1.09 -12.38
C GLY A 70 0.38 -0.91 -11.32
N PHE A 71 0.79 -0.63 -10.09
CA PHE A 71 -0.14 -0.21 -9.03
C PHE A 71 0.58 0.57 -7.94
N GLY A 72 -0.20 1.35 -7.19
CA GLY A 72 0.27 2.10 -6.03
C GLY A 72 -0.16 1.47 -4.71
N LEU A 73 0.79 1.35 -3.78
CA LEU A 73 0.49 1.21 -2.36
C LEU A 73 0.54 2.56 -1.67
N MET A 74 -0.33 2.76 -0.69
CA MET A 74 -0.44 3.98 0.10
C MET A 74 -0.35 3.64 1.57
N VAL A 75 0.26 4.53 2.33
CA VAL A 75 0.16 4.60 3.79
C VAL A 75 -0.75 5.76 4.16
N PHE A 76 -1.68 5.52 5.07
CA PHE A 76 -2.52 6.55 5.66
C PHE A 76 -2.24 6.64 7.15
N ARG A 77 -2.35 7.83 7.72
CA ARG A 77 -2.41 8.02 9.17
C ARG A 77 -3.79 8.54 9.55
N ARG A 78 -4.45 7.88 10.50
CA ARG A 78 -5.80 8.25 10.93
C ARG A 78 -5.79 9.67 11.50
N GLY A 79 -6.67 10.52 10.98
CA GLY A 79 -6.81 11.91 11.42
C GLY A 79 -5.87 12.89 10.73
N ASP A 80 -4.95 12.41 9.90
CA ASP A 80 -4.05 13.25 9.12
C ASP A 80 -4.68 13.55 7.75
N ARG A 81 -4.85 14.83 7.45
CA ARG A 81 -5.43 15.32 6.18
C ARG A 81 -4.37 15.88 5.24
N ASP A 82 -3.20 16.18 5.76
CA ASP A 82 -2.12 16.86 5.04
C ASP A 82 -1.01 15.88 4.65
N GLY A 83 -1.12 14.64 5.11
CA GLY A 83 -0.20 13.58 4.79
C GLY A 83 -0.35 12.99 3.38
N PHE A 84 0.77 12.47 2.89
CA PHE A 84 0.90 11.88 1.57
C PHE A 84 1.78 10.63 1.61
N SER A 85 1.35 9.61 0.88
CA SER A 85 2.14 8.40 0.61
C SER A 85 1.69 7.79 -0.69
N TRP A 86 2.66 7.49 -1.55
CA TRP A 86 2.44 6.74 -2.77
C TRP A 86 3.71 5.97 -3.13
N GLU A 87 3.62 4.66 -3.19
CA GLU A 87 4.72 3.77 -3.52
C GLU A 87 4.31 2.94 -4.73
N TRP A 88 4.90 3.27 -5.87
CA TRP A 88 4.56 2.64 -7.15
C TRP A 88 5.32 1.34 -7.36
N PHE A 89 4.64 0.36 -7.96
CA PHE A 89 5.18 -0.94 -8.34
C PHE A 89 4.89 -1.20 -9.81
N ASP A 90 5.92 -1.53 -10.58
CA ASP A 90 5.82 -1.86 -12.00
C ASP A 90 5.98 -3.36 -12.25
N LYS A 91 5.26 -3.86 -13.24
CA LYS A 91 5.33 -5.26 -13.66
C LYS A 91 6.71 -5.59 -14.21
N VAL A 92 7.33 -6.63 -13.66
CA VAL A 92 8.61 -7.15 -14.13
C VAL A 92 8.39 -8.37 -15.03
N SER A 93 7.61 -9.34 -14.54
CA SER A 93 7.33 -10.59 -15.27
C SER A 93 6.14 -11.32 -14.65
N GLY A 94 5.24 -11.87 -15.46
CA GLY A 94 4.08 -12.61 -14.94
C GLY A 94 3.25 -11.76 -13.97
N PHE A 95 3.13 -12.20 -12.71
CA PHE A 95 2.49 -11.43 -11.64
C PHE A 95 3.48 -10.85 -10.63
N THR A 96 4.77 -10.77 -10.99
CA THR A 96 5.81 -10.18 -10.16
C THR A 96 6.01 -8.72 -10.51
N PHE A 97 6.01 -7.88 -9.48
CA PHE A 97 6.17 -6.44 -9.58
C PHE A 97 7.34 -5.99 -8.70
N ALA A 98 8.01 -4.93 -9.12
CA ALA A 98 9.10 -4.31 -8.39
C ALA A 98 8.75 -2.86 -8.04
N LYS A 99 9.12 -2.46 -6.84
CA LYS A 99 8.99 -1.09 -6.37
C LYS A 99 9.83 -0.17 -7.25
N LEU A 100 9.22 0.93 -7.71
CA LEU A 100 9.91 1.90 -8.57
C LEU A 100 11.01 2.65 -7.84
N GLN A 101 10.85 2.87 -6.53
CA GLN A 101 11.78 3.64 -5.70
C GLN A 101 12.22 2.87 -4.45
N GLY A 102 13.49 2.45 -4.44
CA GLY A 102 14.08 1.62 -3.41
C GLY A 102 13.93 0.13 -3.70
N ASN A 103 14.16 -0.71 -2.70
CA ASN A 103 14.04 -2.15 -2.83
C ASN A 103 12.61 -2.61 -2.51
N GLY A 104 12.19 -3.69 -3.15
CA GLY A 104 10.93 -4.35 -2.84
C GLY A 104 10.35 -5.08 -4.03
N ARG A 105 10.24 -6.39 -3.92
CA ARG A 105 9.51 -7.23 -4.86
C ARG A 105 8.26 -7.81 -4.23
N VAL A 106 7.22 -7.89 -5.04
CA VAL A 106 5.93 -8.44 -4.65
C VAL A 106 5.39 -9.35 -5.75
N VAL A 107 4.56 -10.31 -5.36
CA VAL A 107 3.70 -11.05 -6.27
C VAL A 107 2.27 -10.64 -6.00
N ILE A 108 1.49 -10.44 -7.05
CA ILE A 108 0.08 -10.10 -6.92
C ILE A 108 -0.83 -11.25 -7.34
N GLN A 109 -2.04 -11.26 -6.79
CA GLN A 109 -3.17 -11.94 -7.40
C GLN A 109 -4.12 -10.89 -7.97
N VAL A 110 -4.80 -11.25 -9.05
CA VAL A 110 -5.83 -10.41 -9.68
C VAL A 110 -7.17 -11.14 -9.73
N LYS A 111 -8.25 -10.38 -9.65
CA LYS A 111 -9.59 -10.82 -10.03
C LYS A 111 -9.79 -10.48 -11.50
N ARG A 112 -10.18 -11.47 -12.31
CA ARG A 112 -10.44 -11.29 -13.74
C ARG A 112 -11.93 -11.16 -14.03
N GLN A 113 -12.28 -10.20 -14.87
CA GLN A 113 -13.62 -10.07 -15.44
C GLN A 113 -13.50 -9.69 -16.92
N GLY A 114 -13.69 -10.68 -17.80
CA GLY A 114 -13.31 -10.54 -19.21
C GLY A 114 -11.81 -10.31 -19.34
N GLU A 115 -11.42 -9.28 -20.08
CA GLU A 115 -10.01 -8.89 -20.26
C GLU A 115 -9.48 -8.02 -19.11
N ALA A 116 -10.36 -7.56 -18.22
CA ALA A 116 -10.01 -6.67 -17.12
C ALA A 116 -9.44 -7.42 -15.91
N GLU A 117 -8.37 -6.88 -15.35
CA GLU A 117 -7.70 -7.33 -14.13
C GLU A 117 -7.90 -6.27 -13.03
N GLU A 118 -8.29 -6.72 -11.84
CA GLU A 118 -8.42 -5.91 -10.64
C GLU A 118 -7.50 -6.48 -9.55
N LEU A 119 -6.72 -5.63 -8.88
CA LEU A 119 -5.82 -6.08 -7.80
C LEU A 119 -6.61 -6.78 -6.68
N LYS A 120 -6.24 -8.02 -6.37
CA LYS A 120 -6.87 -8.84 -5.33
C LYS A 120 -6.00 -8.93 -4.07
N SER A 121 -4.71 -9.21 -4.22
CA SER A 121 -3.78 -9.28 -3.11
C SER A 121 -2.35 -8.99 -3.54
N VAL A 122 -1.51 -8.64 -2.57
CA VAL A 122 -0.08 -8.38 -2.70
C VAL A 122 0.65 -9.23 -1.66
N GLU A 123 1.48 -10.15 -2.12
CA GLU A 123 2.42 -10.91 -1.29
C GLU A 123 3.80 -10.26 -1.36
N PHE A 124 4.37 -9.96 -0.19
CA PHE A 124 5.66 -9.30 -0.06
C PHE A 124 6.79 -10.34 -0.12
N LEU A 125 7.55 -10.38 -1.23
CA LEU A 125 8.66 -11.33 -1.39
C LEU A 125 9.94 -10.89 -0.66
N GLU A 126 9.98 -9.62 -0.29
CA GLU A 126 11.08 -8.94 0.40
C GLU A 126 10.52 -8.03 1.48
N ASP A 127 11.39 -7.57 2.38
CA ASP A 127 11.05 -6.47 3.28
C ASP A 127 10.87 -5.19 2.45
N VAL A 128 9.71 -4.56 2.55
CA VAL A 128 9.33 -3.38 1.74
C VAL A 128 9.07 -2.19 2.65
N THR A 129 9.83 -1.13 2.46
CA THR A 129 9.59 0.14 3.13
C THR A 129 8.62 1.00 2.32
N LEU A 130 7.51 1.36 2.94
CA LEU A 130 6.56 2.36 2.45
C LEU A 130 6.80 3.69 3.16
N ARG A 131 7.02 4.75 2.40
CA ARG A 131 7.31 6.10 2.93
C ARG A 131 6.03 6.90 3.11
N TYR A 132 6.03 7.72 4.14
CA TYR A 132 4.94 8.63 4.47
C TYR A 132 5.50 10.01 4.81
N LEU A 133 4.84 11.03 4.28
CA LEU A 133 5.02 12.43 4.61
C LEU A 133 3.76 12.88 5.36
N ASP A 134 3.90 13.55 6.49
CA ASP A 134 2.76 14.01 7.32
C ASP A 134 2.30 15.44 6.98
N ASP A 135 3.03 16.13 6.11
CA ASP A 135 2.78 17.51 5.75
C ASP A 135 3.32 17.78 4.33
N MET A 136 2.40 17.85 3.37
CA MET A 136 2.69 18.13 1.96
C MET A 136 3.29 19.53 1.69
N SER A 137 3.30 20.45 2.66
CA SER A 137 3.98 21.75 2.50
C SER A 137 5.52 21.64 2.57
N LYS A 138 6.04 20.50 3.06
CA LYS A 138 7.48 20.23 3.14
C LYS A 138 8.08 19.98 1.75
N PRO A 139 9.41 20.15 1.58
CA PRO A 139 10.06 19.96 0.29
C PRO A 139 9.80 18.58 -0.35
N PRO A 140 9.74 18.48 -1.68
CA PRO A 140 9.61 17.20 -2.38
C PRO A 140 10.69 16.20 -1.94
N GLY A 141 10.29 14.94 -1.75
CA GLY A 141 11.18 13.88 -1.27
C GLY A 141 11.38 13.84 0.24
N THR A 142 10.77 14.75 1.00
CA THR A 142 10.76 14.66 2.47
C THR A 142 9.99 13.40 2.91
N VAL A 143 10.58 12.64 3.83
CA VAL A 143 9.95 11.48 4.48
C VAL A 143 9.95 11.74 5.98
N THR A 144 8.79 11.61 6.62
CA THR A 144 8.69 11.77 8.08
C THR A 144 8.42 10.46 8.79
N HIS A 145 7.89 9.47 8.08
CA HIS A 145 7.65 8.15 8.64
C HIS A 145 7.92 7.07 7.60
N GLU A 146 8.32 5.90 8.08
CA GLU A 146 8.48 4.70 7.27
C GLU A 146 7.68 3.56 7.91
N VAL A 147 6.92 2.83 7.09
CA VAL A 147 6.24 1.59 7.43
C VAL A 147 6.93 0.45 6.69
N LEU A 148 7.64 -0.38 7.43
CA LEU A 148 8.32 -1.56 6.90
C LEU A 148 7.37 -2.76 6.96
N ILE A 149 7.07 -3.35 5.82
CA ILE A 149 6.30 -4.59 5.70
C ILE A 149 7.26 -5.74 5.55
N LYS A 150 7.17 -6.73 6.43
CA LYS A 150 8.11 -7.86 6.39
C LYS A 150 7.75 -8.83 5.27
N LYS A 151 8.78 -9.42 4.69
CA LYS A 151 8.69 -10.55 3.77
C LYS A 151 7.72 -11.61 4.29
N GLY A 152 6.94 -12.19 3.38
CA GLY A 152 5.93 -13.22 3.67
C GLY A 152 4.58 -12.66 4.15
N SER A 153 4.47 -11.34 4.34
CA SER A 153 3.19 -10.70 4.59
C SER A 153 2.30 -10.74 3.35
N ILE A 154 0.98 -10.76 3.55
CA ILE A 154 -0.01 -10.69 2.47
C ILE A 154 -0.99 -9.56 2.79
N LEU A 155 -1.08 -8.62 1.86
CA LEU A 155 -2.13 -7.60 1.82
C LEU A 155 -3.18 -8.02 0.77
N ALA A 156 -4.18 -8.80 1.17
CA ALA A 156 -5.39 -8.97 0.38
C ALA A 156 -6.30 -7.74 0.53
N VAL A 157 -6.65 -7.14 -0.61
CA VAL A 157 -7.48 -5.93 -0.72
C VAL A 157 -8.87 -6.23 -1.30
N ALA A 158 -9.09 -7.41 -1.87
CA ALA A 158 -10.42 -7.87 -2.22
C ALA A 158 -11.14 -8.45 -0.98
N PRO A 159 -12.34 -7.95 -0.63
CA PRO A 159 -13.21 -8.56 0.39
C PRO A 159 -13.61 -9.99 0.05
#